data_AF-W7I5X9-F1
#
_entry.id   AF-W7I5X9-F1
#
_cell.length_a   1.000
_cell.length_b   1.000
_cell.length_c   1.000
_cell.angle_alpha   90.00
_cell.angle_beta   90.00
_cell.angle_gamma   90.00
#
_symmetry.space_group_name_H-M   'P 1'
#
loop_
_entity.id
_entity.type
_entity.pdbx_description
1 polymer ?
#
loop_
_entity_poly.entity_id
_entity_poly.type
_entity_poly.pdbx_seq_one_letter_code
_entity_poly.pdbx_strand_id
1 'polypeptide(L)'
;MDVALDGANHNLRKKLDVELYSLLLGILLRVISFLSKSRTRLPYHWTELWRSLLSLIRFFASYASDLKDLPGVPPLLDTLVNTIALSLSTGDAFLPSATEYDDLFYKLVETGDVLVKFRDLYNLTERKERNSINTLVGVSEHYYRLIEENKRKGGSGGSGVGRWTSGVSSAVFLGPEQVAEVIKNGYETLAIGGAKEGLGEWERYREAAEKVFLKKVGRVVVTDAKELVEEML
;
A
#
# COMPACT_ATOMS: atom_id res chain seq x y z
N MET A 1 -4.05 9.72 -11.62
CA MET A 1 -3.23 9.06 -10.58
C MET A 1 -2.71 10.11 -9.62
N ASP A 2 -2.12 11.18 -10.12
CA ASP A 2 -1.64 12.34 -9.33
C ASP A 2 -2.67 12.89 -8.35
N VAL A 3 -3.88 13.20 -8.81
CA VAL A 3 -4.95 13.69 -7.92
C VAL A 3 -5.22 12.73 -6.75
N ALA A 4 -5.17 11.42 -7.00
CA ALA A 4 -5.38 10.43 -5.96
C ALA A 4 -4.20 10.36 -4.98
N LEU A 5 -2.98 10.48 -5.50
CA LEU A 5 -1.74 10.51 -4.73
C LEU A 5 -1.65 11.77 -3.86
N ASP A 6 -1.87 12.95 -4.44
CA ASP A 6 -1.87 14.23 -3.73
C ASP A 6 -2.94 14.25 -2.63
N GLY A 7 -4.15 13.79 -2.95
CA GLY A 7 -5.23 13.67 -1.97
C GLY A 7 -4.87 12.77 -0.79
N ALA A 8 -4.16 11.67 -1.05
CA ALA A 8 -3.72 10.74 0.00
C ALA A 8 -2.60 11.31 0.89
N ASN A 9 -1.79 12.23 0.35
CA ASN A 9 -0.68 12.85 1.07
C ASN A 9 -1.10 14.05 1.95
N HIS A 10 -2.12 14.81 1.54
CA HIS A 10 -2.40 16.12 2.13
C HIS A 10 -3.52 16.16 3.19
N ASN A 11 -4.20 15.04 3.48
CA ASN A 11 -5.36 15.03 4.38
C ASN A 11 -5.26 14.00 5.52
N LEU A 12 -4.05 13.76 6.05
CA LEU A 12 -3.83 12.80 7.13
C LEU A 12 -4.14 13.43 8.49
N ARG A 13 -5.33 13.15 9.00
CA ARG A 13 -5.83 13.68 10.28
C ARG A 13 -6.48 12.57 11.10
N LYS A 14 -6.41 12.68 12.42
CA LYS A 14 -6.98 11.69 13.36
C LYS A 14 -8.48 11.46 13.18
N LYS A 15 -9.21 12.46 12.69
CA LYS A 15 -10.59 12.32 12.21
C LYS A 15 -10.60 12.10 10.69
N LEU A 16 -10.14 10.92 10.28
CA LEU A 16 -9.94 10.61 8.86
C LEU A 16 -11.26 10.67 8.08
N ASP A 17 -11.21 11.26 6.89
CA ASP A 17 -12.31 11.15 5.93
C ASP A 17 -12.25 9.79 5.23
N VAL A 18 -12.83 8.77 5.87
CA VAL A 18 -12.70 7.37 5.41
C VAL A 18 -13.27 7.17 4.01
N GLU A 19 -14.35 7.89 3.65
CA GLU A 19 -14.97 7.81 2.33
C GLU A 19 -14.04 8.36 1.26
N LEU A 20 -13.46 9.55 1.48
CA LEU A 20 -12.48 10.13 0.56
C LEU A 20 -11.30 9.17 0.35
N TYR A 21 -10.68 8.66 1.41
CA TYR A 21 -9.55 7.74 1.28
C TYR A 21 -9.93 6.43 0.59
N SER A 22 -11.16 5.95 0.78
CA SER A 22 -11.67 4.76 0.08
C SER A 22 -11.77 5.00 -1.42
N LEU A 23 -12.21 6.20 -1.83
CA LEU A 23 -12.23 6.61 -3.23
C LEU A 23 -10.82 6.72 -3.80
N LEU A 24 -9.91 7.42 -3.11
CA LEU A 24 -8.53 7.63 -3.57
C LEU A 24 -7.79 6.28 -3.76
N LEU A 25 -7.82 5.40 -2.74
CA LEU A 25 -7.20 4.08 -2.84
C LEU A 25 -7.90 3.19 -3.87
N GLY A 26 -9.23 3.29 -3.97
CA GLY A 26 -9.99 2.58 -4.99
C GLY A 26 -9.60 3.00 -6.41
N ILE A 27 -9.30 4.28 -6.66
CA ILE A 27 -8.79 4.76 -7.95
C ILE A 27 -7.40 4.18 -8.21
N LEU A 28 -6.49 4.25 -7.23
CA LEU A 28 -5.13 3.71 -7.36
C LEU A 28 -5.14 2.20 -7.66
N LEU A 29 -5.93 1.41 -6.94
CA LEU A 29 -6.08 -0.02 -7.18
C LEU A 29 -6.56 -0.30 -8.61
N ARG A 30 -7.55 0.43 -9.11
CA ARG A 30 -8.09 0.27 -10.47
C ARG A 30 -7.06 0.60 -11.53
N VAL A 31 -6.33 1.69 -11.36
CA VAL A 31 -5.26 2.09 -12.29
C VAL A 31 -4.16 1.03 -12.33
N ILE A 32 -3.64 0.63 -11.17
CA ILE A 32 -2.59 -0.41 -11.09
C ILE A 32 -3.09 -1.74 -11.67
N SER A 33 -4.32 -2.15 -11.35
CA SER A 33 -4.94 -3.35 -11.91
C SER A 33 -5.05 -3.29 -13.43
N PHE A 34 -5.42 -2.14 -13.98
CA PHE A 34 -5.50 -1.94 -15.43
C PHE A 34 -4.12 -1.99 -16.08
N LEU A 35 -3.13 -1.29 -15.53
CA LEU A 35 -1.77 -1.28 -16.06
C LEU A 35 -1.15 -2.68 -16.03
N SER A 36 -1.34 -3.41 -14.92
CA SER A 36 -0.91 -4.82 -14.76
C SER A 36 -1.55 -5.73 -15.82
N LYS A 37 -2.89 -5.71 -15.96
CA LYS A 37 -3.62 -6.55 -16.93
C LYS A 37 -3.30 -6.21 -18.39
N SER A 38 -3.11 -4.93 -18.69
CA SER A 38 -2.75 -4.46 -20.04
C SER A 38 -1.25 -4.56 -20.33
N ARG A 39 -0.43 -4.86 -19.31
CA ARG A 39 1.04 -4.80 -19.36
C ARG A 39 1.55 -3.44 -19.86
N THR A 40 0.83 -2.37 -19.53
CA THR A 40 1.21 -1.00 -19.92
C THR A 40 2.26 -0.48 -18.95
N ARG A 41 3.48 -0.29 -19.44
CA ARG A 41 4.58 0.32 -18.67
C ARG A 41 4.44 1.83 -18.67
N LEU A 42 4.16 2.41 -17.50
CA LEU A 42 3.91 3.84 -17.37
C LEU A 42 5.15 4.54 -16.76
N PRO A 43 5.83 5.44 -17.49
CA PRO A 43 6.84 6.32 -16.91
C PRO A 43 6.18 7.29 -15.92
N TYR A 44 6.37 7.05 -14.62
CA TYR A 44 5.68 7.75 -13.54
C TYR A 44 6.59 7.88 -12.33
N HIS A 45 6.25 8.76 -11.39
CA HIS A 45 6.96 8.91 -10.12
C HIS A 45 6.58 7.81 -9.12
N TRP A 46 6.81 6.54 -9.48
CA TRP A 46 6.45 5.36 -8.69
C TRP A 46 7.00 5.37 -7.28
N THR A 47 8.22 5.87 -7.10
CA THR A 47 8.83 6.04 -5.77
C THR A 47 7.96 6.86 -4.82
N GLU A 48 7.30 7.93 -5.30
CA GLU A 48 6.43 8.77 -4.47
C GLU A 48 5.12 8.06 -4.14
N LEU A 49 4.59 7.27 -5.07
CA LEU A 49 3.43 6.41 -4.80
C LEU A 49 3.73 5.40 -3.69
N TRP A 50 4.86 4.71 -3.75
CA TRP A 50 5.27 3.75 -2.72
C TRP A 50 5.47 4.41 -1.37
N ARG A 51 6.11 5.59 -1.35
CA ARG A 51 6.23 6.41 -0.12
C ARG A 51 4.88 6.75 0.46
N SER A 52 3.92 7.20 -0.36
CA SER A 52 2.57 7.53 0.11
C SER A 52 1.84 6.32 0.68
N LEU A 53 1.79 5.20 -0.04
CA LEU A 53 1.08 4.00 0.43
C LEU A 53 1.68 3.44 1.74
N LEU A 54 3.00 3.41 1.86
CA LEU A 54 3.67 2.97 3.09
C LEU A 54 3.59 4.01 4.21
N SER A 55 3.48 5.30 3.89
CA SER A 55 3.17 6.36 4.86
C SER A 55 1.76 6.18 5.43
N LEU A 56 0.78 5.78 4.61
CA LEU A 56 -0.56 5.46 5.11
C LEU A 56 -0.53 4.29 6.10
N ILE A 57 0.23 3.23 5.83
CA ILE A 57 0.42 2.13 6.80
C ILE A 57 1.00 2.66 8.12
N ARG A 58 2.06 3.48 8.05
CA ARG A 58 2.66 4.11 9.25
C ARG A 58 1.66 4.98 10.00
N PHE A 59 0.85 5.75 9.29
CA PHE A 59 -0.20 6.61 9.86
C PHE A 59 -1.24 5.78 10.62
N PHE A 60 -1.81 4.74 9.99
CA PHE A 60 -2.76 3.85 10.65
C PHE A 60 -2.14 3.14 11.86
N ALA A 61 -0.90 2.65 11.76
CA ALA A 61 -0.21 2.00 12.87
C ALA A 61 0.09 2.96 14.04
N SER A 62 0.33 4.24 13.75
CA SER A 62 0.68 5.25 14.77
C SER A 62 -0.54 5.81 15.49
N TYR A 63 -1.68 5.90 14.80
CA TYR A 63 -2.92 6.50 15.31
C TYR A 63 -4.06 5.48 15.45
N ALA A 64 -3.73 4.19 15.63
CA ALA A 64 -4.72 3.11 15.68
C ALA A 64 -5.79 3.34 16.75
N SER A 65 -5.45 3.93 17.90
CA SER A 65 -6.40 4.27 18.97
C SER A 65 -7.48 5.26 18.52
N ASP A 66 -7.13 6.19 17.62
CA ASP A 66 -8.04 7.22 17.11
C ASP A 66 -8.85 6.73 15.89
N LEU A 67 -8.29 5.77 15.14
CA LEU A 67 -8.79 5.40 13.80
C LEU A 67 -9.55 4.07 13.75
N LYS A 68 -9.19 3.09 14.59
CA LYS A 68 -9.67 1.70 14.43
C LYS A 68 -11.19 1.55 14.50
N ASP A 69 -11.84 2.42 15.27
CA ASP A 69 -13.28 2.35 15.53
C ASP A 69 -14.09 3.21 14.54
N LEU A 70 -13.42 3.90 13.60
CA LEU A 70 -14.11 4.67 12.56
C LEU A 70 -14.82 3.73 11.56
N PRO A 71 -16.06 4.04 11.17
CA PRO A 71 -16.80 3.23 10.21
C PRO A 71 -16.09 3.20 8.86
N GLY A 72 -16.04 2.03 8.22
CA GLY A 72 -15.43 1.85 6.90
C GLY A 72 -13.90 1.72 6.90
N VAL A 73 -13.21 1.85 8.04
CA VAL A 73 -11.76 1.65 8.10
C VAL A 73 -11.35 0.23 7.68
N PRO A 74 -11.98 -0.85 8.15
CA PRO A 74 -11.51 -2.19 7.80
C PRO A 74 -11.44 -2.48 6.28
N PRO A 75 -12.45 -2.19 5.44
CA PRO A 75 -12.32 -2.36 3.98
C PRO A 75 -11.32 -1.38 3.33
N LEU A 76 -11.12 -0.19 3.92
CA LEU A 76 -10.07 0.73 3.48
C LEU A 76 -8.68 0.12 3.68
N LEU A 77 -8.42 -0.50 4.84
CA LEU A 77 -7.16 -1.20 5.12
C LEU A 77 -6.94 -2.38 4.18
N ASP A 78 -7.99 -3.16 3.91
CA ASP A 78 -7.90 -4.27 2.96
C ASP A 78 -7.48 -3.76 1.57
N THR A 79 -8.08 -2.67 1.11
CA THR A 79 -7.75 -2.03 -0.18
C THR A 79 -6.31 -1.53 -0.22
N LEU A 80 -5.83 -0.88 0.85
CA LEU A 80 -4.44 -0.41 0.96
C LEU A 80 -3.45 -1.57 0.84
N VAL A 81 -3.66 -2.61 1.64
CA VAL A 81 -2.80 -3.80 1.67
C VAL A 81 -2.80 -4.53 0.33
N ASN A 82 -3.97 -4.72 -0.27
CA ASN A 82 -4.11 -5.42 -1.54
C ASN A 82 -3.50 -4.63 -2.71
N THR A 83 -3.54 -3.30 -2.67
CA THR A 83 -2.90 -2.45 -3.68
C THR A 83 -1.38 -2.64 -3.68
N ILE A 84 -0.76 -2.69 -2.49
CA ILE A 84 0.68 -2.94 -2.35
C ILE A 84 1.00 -4.38 -2.75
N ALA A 85 0.20 -5.36 -2.32
CA ALA A 85 0.40 -6.77 -2.66
C ALA A 85 0.29 -7.02 -4.17
N LEU A 86 -0.68 -6.42 -4.85
CA LEU A 86 -0.82 -6.47 -6.30
C LEU A 86 0.41 -5.89 -7.00
N SER A 87 0.92 -4.78 -6.49
CA SER A 87 2.12 -4.12 -7.03
C SER A 87 3.37 -4.98 -6.86
N LEU A 88 3.54 -5.65 -5.72
CA LEU A 88 4.63 -6.60 -5.48
C LEU A 88 4.51 -7.88 -6.32
N SER A 89 3.30 -8.26 -6.72
CA SER A 89 3.07 -9.51 -7.45
C SER A 89 3.17 -9.33 -8.96
N THR A 90 2.92 -8.13 -9.46
CA THR A 90 2.79 -7.85 -10.90
C THR A 90 3.54 -6.59 -11.36
N GLY A 91 4.47 -6.08 -10.55
CA GLY A 91 5.20 -4.85 -10.83
C GLY A 91 6.00 -4.90 -12.12
N ASP A 92 6.53 -6.07 -12.48
CA ASP A 92 7.25 -6.33 -13.72
C ASP A 92 6.42 -6.07 -15.00
N ALA A 93 5.10 -6.16 -14.88
CA ALA A 93 4.16 -5.94 -15.98
C ALA A 93 3.91 -4.45 -16.28
N PHE A 94 3.98 -3.57 -15.27
CA PHE A 94 3.59 -2.16 -15.42
C PHE A 94 4.66 -1.14 -15.04
N LEU A 95 5.74 -1.56 -14.38
CA LEU A 95 6.86 -0.67 -14.09
C LEU A 95 7.80 -0.57 -15.31
N PRO A 96 8.24 0.64 -15.67
CA PRO A 96 9.15 0.86 -16.80
C PRO A 96 10.54 0.23 -16.61
N SER A 97 11.01 0.01 -15.38
CA SER A 97 12.34 -0.57 -15.13
C SER A 97 12.41 -1.47 -13.88
N ALA A 98 13.42 -2.34 -13.85
CA ALA A 98 13.72 -3.17 -12.67
C ALA A 98 14.09 -2.31 -11.45
N THR A 99 14.74 -1.16 -11.65
CA THR A 99 15.12 -0.25 -10.56
C THR A 99 13.90 0.27 -9.80
N GLU A 100 12.82 0.60 -10.49
CA GLU A 100 11.58 1.03 -9.82
C GLU A 100 10.87 -0.12 -9.10
N TYR A 101 11.08 -1.34 -9.56
CA TYR A 101 10.55 -2.52 -8.89
C TYR A 101 11.37 -2.83 -7.63
N ASP A 102 12.70 -2.80 -7.73
CA ASP A 102 13.63 -2.92 -6.61
C ASP A 102 13.32 -1.86 -5.53
N ASP A 103 12.98 -0.65 -5.94
CA ASP A 103 12.60 0.45 -5.05
C ASP A 103 11.36 0.13 -4.18
N LEU A 104 10.37 -0.56 -4.74
CA LEU A 104 9.18 -1.02 -4.01
C LEU A 104 9.57 -2.05 -2.95
N PHE A 105 10.39 -3.05 -3.32
CA PHE A 105 10.85 -4.08 -2.38
C PHE A 105 11.70 -3.47 -1.26
N TYR A 106 12.64 -2.59 -1.61
CA TYR A 106 13.48 -1.88 -0.64
C TYR A 106 12.64 -1.18 0.43
N LYS A 107 11.67 -0.36 -0.01
CA LYS A 107 10.81 0.39 0.91
C LYS A 107 9.91 -0.51 1.74
N LEU A 108 9.42 -1.62 1.18
CA LEU A 108 8.62 -2.59 1.92
C LEU A 108 9.44 -3.22 3.06
N VAL A 109 10.65 -3.66 2.76
CA VAL A 109 11.58 -4.26 3.73
C VAL A 109 11.92 -3.25 4.82
N GLU A 110 12.23 -2.00 4.46
CA GLU A 110 12.45 -0.91 5.42
C GLU A 110 11.24 -0.63 6.34
N THR A 111 10.03 -0.98 5.90
CA THR A 111 8.77 -0.79 6.65
C THR A 111 8.32 -2.08 7.38
N GLY A 112 9.16 -3.12 7.44
CA GLY A 112 8.80 -4.45 7.92
C GLY A 112 8.26 -4.53 9.36
N ASP A 113 8.88 -3.82 10.28
CA ASP A 113 8.47 -3.75 11.70
C ASP A 113 7.10 -3.05 11.85
N VAL A 114 6.91 -1.96 11.11
CA VAL A 114 5.63 -1.24 11.06
C VAL A 114 4.54 -2.12 10.46
N LEU A 115 4.84 -2.93 9.42
CA LEU A 115 3.89 -3.87 8.83
C LEU A 115 3.39 -4.90 9.84
N VAL A 116 4.30 -5.48 10.65
CA VAL A 116 3.94 -6.43 11.72
C VAL A 116 3.07 -5.75 12.77
N LYS A 117 3.46 -4.56 13.24
CA LYS A 117 2.67 -3.79 14.20
C LYS A 117 1.29 -3.43 13.65
N PHE A 118 1.21 -2.98 12.40
CA PHE A 118 -0.03 -2.65 11.71
C PHE A 118 -0.97 -3.86 11.60
N ARG A 119 -0.43 -5.02 11.19
CA ARG A 119 -1.17 -6.30 11.15
C ARG A 119 -1.83 -6.62 12.50
N ASP A 120 -1.04 -6.52 13.58
CA ASP A 120 -1.48 -6.91 14.91
C ASP A 120 -2.47 -5.91 15.52
N LEU A 121 -2.26 -4.60 15.31
CA LEU A 121 -3.18 -3.56 15.82
C LEU A 121 -4.59 -3.63 15.22
N TYR A 122 -4.71 -4.12 13.99
CA TYR A 122 -5.97 -4.19 13.25
C TYR A 122 -6.49 -5.63 13.06
N ASN A 123 -5.88 -6.62 13.70
CA ASN A 123 -6.23 -8.05 13.58
C ASN A 123 -6.38 -8.51 12.13
N LEU A 124 -5.50 -8.06 11.24
CA LEU A 124 -5.66 -8.28 9.79
C LEU A 124 -5.53 -9.75 9.39
N THR A 125 -4.90 -10.58 10.23
CA THR A 125 -4.79 -12.03 10.07
C THR A 125 -6.14 -12.74 10.14
N GLU A 126 -7.08 -12.24 10.95
CA GLU A 126 -8.45 -12.79 11.04
C GLU A 126 -9.25 -12.49 9.76
N ARG A 127 -8.83 -11.48 9.01
CA ARG A 127 -9.42 -11.03 7.73
C ARG A 127 -8.70 -11.62 6.52
N LYS A 128 -8.09 -12.80 6.66
CA LYS A 128 -7.31 -13.47 5.59
C LYS A 128 -8.05 -13.59 4.25
N GLU A 129 -9.38 -13.66 4.27
CA GLU A 129 -10.19 -13.73 3.04
C GLU A 129 -10.29 -12.42 2.26
N ARG A 130 -9.98 -11.29 2.91
CA ARG A 130 -10.18 -9.94 2.36
C ARG A 130 -8.88 -9.21 2.06
N ASN A 131 -7.77 -9.52 2.74
CA ASN A 131 -6.50 -8.85 2.51
C ASN A 131 -5.28 -9.79 2.45
N SER A 132 -4.19 -9.26 1.90
CA SER A 132 -2.90 -9.95 1.72
C SER A 132 -1.79 -9.46 2.65
N ILE A 133 -2.11 -9.12 3.90
CA ILE A 133 -1.10 -8.59 4.84
C ILE A 133 0.04 -9.57 5.09
N ASN A 134 -0.27 -10.88 5.14
CA ASN A 134 0.72 -11.92 5.35
C ASN A 134 1.68 -12.04 4.16
N THR A 135 1.25 -11.69 2.96
CA THR A 135 2.14 -11.58 1.80
C THR A 135 3.15 -10.47 2.01
N LEU A 136 2.70 -9.28 2.43
CA LEU A 136 3.60 -8.14 2.69
C LEU A 136 4.61 -8.44 3.78
N VAL A 137 4.14 -8.98 4.91
CA VAL A 137 4.99 -9.37 6.04
C VAL A 137 5.95 -10.48 5.63
N GLY A 138 5.47 -11.51 4.94
CA GLY A 138 6.29 -12.63 4.48
C GLY A 138 7.39 -12.23 3.50
N VAL A 139 7.10 -11.31 2.57
CA VAL A 139 8.12 -10.73 1.68
C VAL A 139 9.17 -9.98 2.49
N SER A 140 8.75 -9.13 3.43
CA SER A 140 9.69 -8.43 4.31
C SER A 140 10.58 -9.40 5.09
N GLU A 141 9.99 -10.40 5.77
CA GLU A 141 10.69 -11.43 6.53
C GLU A 141 11.66 -12.26 5.69
N HIS A 142 11.30 -12.58 4.45
CA HIS A 142 12.17 -13.29 3.51
C HIS A 142 13.44 -12.47 3.21
N TYR A 143 13.28 -11.20 2.87
CA TYR A 143 14.41 -10.34 2.54
C TYR A 143 15.31 -10.06 3.73
N TYR A 144 14.75 -9.84 4.92
CA TYR A 144 15.55 -9.72 6.14
C TYR A 144 16.41 -10.97 6.38
N ARG A 145 15.86 -12.17 6.18
CA ARG A 145 16.63 -13.43 6.30
C ARG A 145 17.77 -13.50 5.28
N LEU A 146 17.50 -13.19 4.00
CA LEU A 146 18.54 -13.18 2.97
C LEU A 146 19.67 -12.17 3.27
N ILE A 147 19.30 -11.00 3.79
CA ILE A 147 20.26 -9.97 4.18
C ILE A 147 21.15 -10.45 5.34
N GLU A 148 20.57 -11.10 6.35
CA GLU A 148 21.36 -11.70 7.43
C GLU A 148 22.29 -12.81 6.95
N GLU A 149 21.82 -13.68 6.06
CA GLU A 149 22.63 -14.74 5.47
C GLU A 149 23.82 -14.18 4.67
N ASN A 150 23.61 -13.11 3.91
CA ASN A 150 24.68 -12.44 3.16
C ASN A 150 25.69 -11.75 4.08
N LYS A 151 25.25 -11.12 5.18
CA LYS A 151 26.17 -10.59 6.21
C LYS A 151 27.04 -11.67 6.84
N ARG A 152 26.48 -12.86 7.09
CA ARG A 152 27.23 -14.00 7.62
C ARG A 152 28.28 -14.54 6.63
N LYS A 153 27.99 -14.50 5.32
CA LYS A 153 28.92 -14.94 4.27
C LYS A 153 30.00 -13.91 3.92
N GLY A 154 29.74 -12.61 4.14
CA GLY A 154 30.62 -11.49 3.79
C GLY A 154 31.74 -11.12 4.78
N GLY A 155 31.99 -11.91 5.83
CA GLY A 155 33.22 -11.79 6.63
C GLY A 155 33.24 -10.76 7.78
N SER A 156 32.16 -10.01 8.06
CA SER A 156 32.07 -9.24 9.31
C SER A 156 31.49 -10.12 10.43
N GLY A 157 32.36 -10.69 11.26
CA GLY A 157 32.04 -11.55 12.41
C GLY A 157 31.30 -10.85 13.54
N GLY A 158 30.09 -10.34 13.28
CA GLY A 158 29.15 -9.89 14.30
C GLY A 158 28.30 -11.07 14.78
N SER A 159 28.73 -11.75 15.82
CA SER A 159 27.95 -12.74 16.57
C SER A 159 26.75 -12.09 17.24
N GLY A 160 25.67 -11.89 16.49
CA GLY A 160 24.37 -11.52 17.00
C GLY A 160 23.32 -12.31 16.25
N VAL A 161 22.77 -13.35 16.88
CA VAL A 161 21.51 -13.94 16.44
C VAL A 161 20.44 -12.89 16.76
N GLY A 162 20.29 -11.90 15.88
CA GLY A 162 19.19 -10.95 15.90
C GLY A 162 17.93 -11.70 15.47
N ARG A 163 17.35 -12.47 16.38
CA ARG A 163 16.02 -13.02 16.17
C ARG A 163 15.10 -11.85 15.86
N TRP A 164 14.35 -11.91 14.76
CA TRP A 164 13.21 -11.02 14.54
C TRP A 164 12.28 -11.17 15.74
N THR A 165 12.44 -10.29 16.73
CA THR A 165 11.54 -10.19 17.87
C THR A 165 10.61 -9.03 17.56
N SER A 166 9.31 -9.27 17.70
CA SER A 166 8.26 -8.25 17.57
C SER A 166 8.38 -7.06 18.54
N GLY A 167 9.43 -7.05 19.37
CA GLY A 167 9.87 -5.91 20.15
C GLY A 167 11.30 -5.53 19.77
N VAL A 168 11.45 -4.30 19.30
CA VAL A 168 12.65 -3.46 19.39
C VAL A 168 13.95 -4.19 19.04
N SER A 169 14.22 -4.38 17.75
CA SER A 169 15.56 -4.70 17.26
C SER A 169 15.78 -4.00 15.94
N SER A 170 16.21 -2.74 16.09
CA SER A 170 17.00 -1.92 15.16
C SER A 170 16.63 -2.05 13.68
N ALA A 171 16.10 -0.95 13.14
CA ALA A 171 16.46 -0.50 11.80
C ALA A 171 17.99 -0.47 11.68
N VAL A 172 18.61 -1.65 11.52
CA VAL A 172 19.99 -1.78 11.13
C VAL A 172 19.99 -1.16 9.76
N PHE A 173 20.52 0.07 9.67
CA PHE A 173 20.75 0.78 8.42
C PHE A 173 21.43 -0.19 7.46
N LEU A 174 20.64 -0.81 6.59
CA LEU A 174 21.15 -1.61 5.52
C LEU A 174 21.58 -0.61 4.45
N GLY A 175 22.85 -0.68 4.05
CA GLY A 175 23.34 0.16 2.96
C GLY A 175 22.46 -0.10 1.72
N PRO A 176 22.02 0.96 1.00
CA PRO A 176 21.16 0.82 -0.18
C PRO A 176 21.69 -0.19 -1.19
N GLU A 177 23.02 -0.28 -1.34
CA GLU A 177 23.70 -1.21 -2.25
C GLU A 177 23.56 -2.69 -1.83
N GLN A 178 23.67 -2.99 -0.54
CA GLN A 178 23.53 -4.35 -0.03
C GLN A 178 22.10 -4.85 -0.19
N VAL A 179 21.12 -3.99 0.07
CA VAL A 179 19.71 -4.35 -0.14
C VAL A 179 19.41 -4.54 -1.62
N ALA A 180 19.95 -3.70 -2.51
CA ALA A 180 19.75 -3.83 -3.95
C ALA A 180 20.30 -5.15 -4.52
N GLU A 181 21.48 -5.60 -4.06
CA GLU A 181 22.05 -6.89 -4.49
C GLU A 181 21.21 -8.08 -3.99
N VAL A 182 20.73 -8.02 -2.74
CA VAL A 182 19.87 -9.08 -2.18
C VAL A 182 18.50 -9.10 -2.85
N ILE A 183 17.94 -7.95 -3.21
CA ILE A 183 16.65 -7.85 -3.92
C ILE A 183 16.69 -8.60 -5.24
N LYS A 184 17.75 -8.41 -6.02
CA LYS A 184 17.92 -9.12 -7.30
C LYS A 184 17.95 -10.64 -7.14
N ASN A 185 18.68 -11.14 -6.14
CA ASN A 185 18.74 -12.57 -5.83
C ASN A 185 17.45 -13.10 -5.18
N GLY A 186 16.69 -12.22 -4.53
CA GLY A 186 15.43 -12.55 -3.88
C GLY A 186 14.32 -12.90 -4.86
N TYR A 187 14.28 -12.28 -6.05
CA TYR A 187 13.26 -12.58 -7.06
C TYR A 187 13.18 -14.06 -7.43
N GLU A 188 14.30 -14.78 -7.46
CA GLU A 188 14.34 -16.21 -7.81
C GLU A 188 13.90 -17.11 -6.65
N THR A 189 14.05 -16.66 -5.40
CA THR A 189 13.73 -17.43 -4.18
C THR A 189 12.37 -17.06 -3.60
N LEU A 190 11.81 -15.92 -4.02
CA LEU A 190 10.55 -15.38 -3.54
C LEU A 190 9.40 -16.02 -4.31
N ALA A 191 8.83 -17.07 -3.74
CA ALA A 191 7.55 -17.57 -4.18
C ALA A 191 6.45 -16.58 -3.74
N ILE A 192 6.15 -15.56 -4.56
CA ILE A 192 4.87 -14.83 -4.48
C ILE A 192 3.74 -15.70 -5.07
N GLY A 193 3.85 -17.02 -4.94
CA GLY A 193 2.83 -18.00 -5.30
C GLY A 193 1.80 -18.07 -4.19
N GLY A 194 0.91 -17.10 -4.14
CA GLY A 194 -0.12 -17.00 -3.09
C GLY A 194 -0.88 -15.67 -3.06
N ALA A 195 -0.47 -14.70 -3.88
CA ALA A 195 -1.30 -13.55 -4.20
C ALA A 195 -2.63 -14.05 -4.79
N LYS A 196 -3.70 -13.93 -4.01
CA LYS A 196 -5.02 -14.48 -4.32
C LYS A 196 -5.45 -14.08 -5.73
N GLU A 197 -6.00 -15.04 -6.48
CA GLU A 197 -6.89 -14.71 -7.60
C GLU A 197 -7.91 -13.68 -7.06
N GLY A 198 -7.95 -12.50 -7.66
CA GLY A 198 -8.85 -11.43 -7.23
C GLY A 198 -8.21 -10.18 -6.60
N LEU A 199 -6.89 -10.08 -6.40
CA LEU A 199 -6.27 -8.85 -5.86
C LEU A 199 -6.60 -7.58 -6.64
N GLY A 200 -6.72 -7.70 -7.96
CA GLY A 200 -7.11 -6.61 -8.86
C GLY A 200 -8.55 -6.69 -9.34
N GLU A 201 -9.42 -7.42 -8.62
CA GLU A 201 -10.85 -7.40 -8.85
C GLU A 201 -11.50 -6.22 -8.14
N TRP A 202 -12.34 -5.52 -8.88
CA TRP A 202 -13.07 -4.36 -8.40
C TRP A 202 -14.43 -4.34 -9.07
N GLU A 203 -15.42 -3.81 -8.36
CA GLU A 203 -16.77 -3.73 -8.88
C GLU A 203 -16.84 -2.70 -10.01
N ARG A 204 -17.20 -3.17 -11.22
CA ARG A 204 -17.38 -2.29 -12.38
C ARG A 204 -18.47 -1.27 -12.11
N TYR A 205 -18.24 -0.03 -12.53
CA TYR A 205 -19.22 1.04 -12.44
C TYR A 205 -20.54 0.59 -13.07
N ARG A 206 -21.64 0.77 -12.32
CA ARG A 206 -23.00 0.53 -12.79
C ARG A 206 -23.79 1.80 -12.54
N GLU A 207 -24.12 2.51 -13.61
CA GLU A 207 -24.87 3.76 -13.54
C GLU A 207 -26.19 3.62 -12.75
N ALA A 208 -26.86 2.46 -12.88
CA ALA A 208 -28.07 2.17 -12.13
C ALA A 208 -27.88 2.21 -10.59
N ALA A 209 -26.71 1.76 -10.11
CA ALA A 209 -26.38 1.79 -8.67
C ALA A 209 -26.05 3.21 -8.21
N GLU A 210 -25.36 3.99 -9.04
CA GLU A 210 -24.92 5.35 -8.70
C GLU A 210 -25.97 6.43 -8.94
N LYS A 211 -27.09 6.10 -9.60
CA LYS A 211 -28.15 7.03 -9.97
C LYS A 211 -28.68 7.88 -8.80
N VAL A 212 -28.84 7.27 -7.63
CA VAL A 212 -29.36 7.97 -6.44
C VAL A 212 -28.35 8.99 -5.93
N PHE A 213 -27.08 8.58 -5.86
CA PHE A 213 -25.97 9.44 -5.45
C PHE A 213 -25.80 10.61 -6.43
N LEU A 214 -25.71 10.35 -7.73
CA LEU A 214 -25.53 11.39 -8.75
C LEU A 214 -26.69 12.40 -8.77
N LYS A 215 -27.93 11.93 -8.55
CA LYS A 215 -29.07 12.84 -8.39
C LYS A 215 -28.93 13.75 -7.17
N LYS A 216 -28.41 13.23 -6.05
CA LYS A 216 -28.17 14.02 -4.85
C LYS A 216 -27.10 15.09 -5.10
N VAL A 217 -25.98 14.71 -5.73
CA VAL A 217 -24.92 15.64 -6.14
C VAL A 217 -25.49 16.74 -7.02
N GLY A 218 -26.24 16.38 -8.07
CA GLY A 218 -26.85 17.36 -8.97
C GLY A 218 -27.79 18.32 -8.26
N ARG A 219 -28.56 17.85 -7.27
CA ARG A 219 -29.43 18.73 -6.47
C ARG A 219 -28.64 19.73 -5.64
N VAL A 220 -27.57 19.28 -4.97
CA VAL A 220 -26.72 20.15 -4.16
C VAL A 220 -26.07 21.22 -5.04
N VAL A 221 -25.45 20.83 -6.15
CA VAL A 221 -24.80 21.77 -7.08
C VAL A 221 -25.79 22.81 -7.62
N VAL A 222 -27.02 22.41 -7.94
CA VAL A 222 -28.07 23.33 -8.41
C VAL A 222 -28.52 24.28 -7.29
N THR A 223 -28.62 23.82 -6.05
CA THR A 223 -28.95 24.69 -4.91
C THR A 223 -27.84 25.71 -4.68
N ASP A 224 -26.58 25.27 -4.60
CA ASP A 224 -25.42 26.15 -4.38
C ASP A 224 -25.31 27.20 -5.51
N ALA A 225 -25.55 26.78 -6.75
CA ALA A 225 -25.54 27.70 -7.90
C ALA A 225 -26.66 28.75 -7.84
N LYS A 226 -27.84 28.40 -7.30
CA LYS A 226 -28.93 29.37 -7.11
C LYS A 226 -28.60 30.40 -6.05
N GLU A 227 -28.05 29.96 -4.92
CA GLU A 227 -27.60 30.84 -3.84
C GLU A 227 -26.57 31.86 -4.36
N LEU A 228 -25.57 31.39 -5.12
CA LEU A 228 -24.57 32.27 -5.75
C LEU A 228 -25.19 33.30 -6.70
N VAL A 229 -26.19 32.91 -7.50
CA VAL A 229 -26.87 33.84 -8.42
C VAL A 229 -27.71 34.86 -7.65
N GLU A 230 -28.38 34.46 -6.57
CA GLU A 230 -29.15 35.36 -5.71
C GLU A 230 -28.25 36.36 -4.96
N GLU A 231 -27.05 35.96 -4.52
CA GLU A 231 -26.06 36.85 -3.90
C GLU A 231 -25.46 37.88 -4.87
N MET A 232 -25.53 37.62 -6.18
CA MET A 232 -25.01 38.50 -7.23
C MET A 232 -26.03 39.54 -7.75
N LEU A 233 -27.29 39.47 -7.31
CA LEU A 233 -28.39 40.36 -7.70
C LEU A 233 -28.69 41.40 -6.61
#